data_AF-A0AA36MD54-F1
#
_entry.id   AF-A0AA36MD54-F1
#
_cell.length_a   1.000
_cell.length_b   1.000
_cell.length_c   1.000
_cell.angle_alpha   90.00
_cell.angle_beta   90.00
_cell.angle_gamma   90.00
#
_symmetry.space_group_name_H-M   'P 1'
#
loop_
_entity.id
_entity.type
_entity.pdbx_description
1 polymer ?
#
loop_
_entity_poly.entity_id
_entity_poly.type
_entity_poly.pdbx_seq_one_letter_code
_entity_poly.pdbx_strand_id
1 'polypeptide(L)'
;MACALKRLIIAEMNQRRKADPKYPVMFVLVCKRTLRLRIEKQYFTLEEAAARYSIPVEAIVEERNRNGNAHSSEVRSTGKRPASTDNSAEGPSAKTAKH
;
A
#
# COMPACT_ATOMS: atom_id res chain seq x y z
N MET A 1 5.12 -14.13 -1.50
CA MET A 1 4.18 -14.60 -0.46
C MET A 1 4.17 -13.71 0.76
N ALA A 2 5.29 -13.48 1.46
CA ALA A 2 5.32 -12.67 2.69
C ALA A 2 4.67 -11.28 2.58
N CYS A 3 4.91 -10.55 1.48
CA CYS A 3 4.28 -9.25 1.24
C CYS A 3 2.77 -9.34 1.02
N ALA A 4 2.29 -10.38 0.34
CA ALA A 4 0.86 -10.61 0.13
C ALA A 4 0.17 -10.90 1.47
N LEU A 5 0.76 -11.80 2.27
CA LEU A 5 0.27 -12.10 3.61
C LEU A 5 0.25 -10.86 4.52
N LYS A 6 1.29 -10.00 4.47
CA LYS A 6 1.28 -8.71 5.17
C LYS A 6 0.05 -7.87 4.82
N ARG A 7 -0.30 -7.75 3.54
CA ARG A 7 -1.45 -6.94 3.10
C ARG A 7 -2.76 -7.52 3.62
N LEU A 8 -2.94 -8.83 3.53
CA LEU A 8 -4.12 -9.52 4.04
C LEU A 8 -4.27 -9.34 5.55
N ILE A 9 -3.19 -9.48 6.31
CA ILE A 9 -3.22 -9.24 7.77
C ILE A 9 -3.64 -7.79 8.08
N ILE A 10 -3.13 -6.81 7.34
CA ILE A 10 -3.53 -5.40 7.53
C ILE A 10 -5.00 -5.19 7.16
N ALA A 11 -5.47 -5.79 6.06
CA ALA A 11 -6.87 -5.71 5.64
C ALA A 11 -7.81 -6.29 6.72
N GLU A 12 -7.47 -7.47 7.25
CA GLU A 12 -8.21 -8.15 8.31
C GLU A 12 -8.26 -7.31 9.59
N MET A 13 -7.13 -6.77 10.04
CA MET A 13 -7.10 -5.90 11.22
C MET A 13 -7.94 -4.64 11.03
N ASN A 14 -7.94 -4.06 9.83
CA ASN A 14 -8.78 -2.90 9.52
C ASN A 14 -10.27 -3.28 9.46
N GLN A 15 -10.61 -4.47 8.98
CA GLN A 15 -11.99 -4.96 8.99
C GLN A 15 -12.49 -5.15 10.42
N ARG A 16 -11.67 -5.73 11.30
CA ARG A 16 -11.98 -5.85 12.73
C ARG A 16 -12.13 -4.49 13.40
N ARG A 17 -11.28 -3.52 13.08
CA ARG A 17 -11.41 -2.14 13.58
C ARG A 17 -12.70 -1.45 13.11
N LYS A 18 -13.21 -1.77 11.92
CA LYS A 18 -14.50 -1.25 11.46
C LYS A 18 -15.66 -1.82 12.28
N ALA A 19 -15.57 -3.08 12.68
CA ALA A 19 -16.58 -3.73 13.53
C ALA A 19 -16.48 -3.29 15.00
N ASP A 20 -15.25 -3.16 15.51
CA ASP A 20 -14.95 -2.67 16.86
C ASP A 20 -13.87 -1.56 16.79
N PRO A 21 -14.24 -0.28 16.97
CA PRO A 21 -13.29 0.84 16.94
C PRO A 21 -12.16 0.75 17.95
N LYS A 22 -12.31 -0.04 19.02
CA LYS A 22 -11.27 -0.26 20.04
C LYS A 22 -10.22 -1.28 19.61
N TYR A 23 -10.47 -2.03 18.53
CA TYR A 23 -9.55 -3.05 18.05
C TYR A 23 -8.22 -2.42 17.59
N PRO A 24 -7.06 -2.86 18.15
CA PRO A 24 -5.79 -2.27 17.82
C PRO A 24 -5.28 -2.79 16.46
N VAL A 25 -4.77 -1.87 15.63
CA VAL A 25 -4.16 -2.21 14.34
C VAL A 25 -2.64 -2.21 14.49
N MET A 26 -2.06 -3.41 14.49
CA MET A 26 -0.64 -3.62 14.71
C MET A 26 0.19 -3.26 13.46
N PHE A 27 1.41 -2.77 13.70
CA PHE A 27 2.38 -2.53 12.63
C PHE A 27 3.02 -3.84 12.17
N VAL A 28 2.99 -4.09 10.86
CA VAL A 28 3.49 -5.32 10.23
C VAL A 28 4.63 -5.02 9.25
N LEU A 29 5.76 -5.67 9.44
CA LEU A 29 6.96 -5.55 8.61
C LEU A 29 7.41 -6.91 8.10
N VAL A 30 7.86 -6.98 6.84
CA VAL A 30 8.43 -8.20 6.26
C VAL A 30 9.94 -8.10 6.35
N CYS A 31 10.59 -9.09 6.98
CA CYS A 31 12.04 -9.20 6.94
C CYS A 31 12.48 -9.78 5.59
N LYS A 32 13.22 -9.02 4.79
CA LYS A 32 13.66 -9.46 3.45
C LYS A 32 14.65 -10.64 3.50
N ARG A 33 15.45 -10.76 4.57
CA ARG A 33 16.48 -11.80 4.70
C ARG A 33 15.91 -13.16 5.10
N THR A 34 14.98 -13.17 6.06
CA THR A 34 14.43 -14.41 6.63
C THR A 34 13.02 -14.72 6.15
N LEU A 35 12.42 -13.82 5.36
CA LEU A 35 11.02 -13.89 4.89
C LEU A 35 9.97 -13.99 6.03
N ARG A 36 10.37 -13.73 7.27
CA ARG A 36 9.49 -13.69 8.45
C ARG A 36 8.72 -12.38 8.55
N LEU A 37 7.56 -12.44 9.19
CA LEU A 37 6.75 -11.27 9.51
C LEU A 37 7.05 -10.80 10.92
N ARG A 38 7.42 -9.53 11.06
CA ARG A 38 7.49 -8.85 12.35
C ARG A 38 6.18 -8.13 12.59
N ILE A 39 5.45 -8.56 13.62
CA ILE A 39 4.23 -7.91 14.09
C ILE A 39 4.58 -7.29 15.44
N GLU A 40 4.60 -5.96 15.49
CA GLU A 40 5.16 -5.19 16.60
C GLU A 40 6.60 -5.62 16.97
N LYS A 41 6.77 -6.35 18.08
CA LYS A 41 8.06 -6.80 18.62
C LYS A 41 8.33 -8.29 18.38
N GLN A 42 7.36 -9.04 17.84
CA GLN A 42 7.44 -10.49 17.67
C GLN A 42 7.64 -10.88 16.21
N TYR A 43 8.43 -11.94 15.98
CA TYR A 43 8.70 -12.49 14.66
C TYR A 43 7.95 -13.81 14.46
N PHE A 44 7.17 -13.87 13.39
CA PHE A 44 6.38 -15.02 12.99
C PHE A 44 6.88 -15.59 11.67
N THR A 45 6.81 -16.90 11.53
CA THR A 45 6.84 -17.54 10.22
C THR A 45 5.57 -17.19 9.44
N LEU A 46 5.55 -17.50 8.14
CA LEU A 46 4.37 -17.23 7.31
C LEU A 46 3.19 -18.09 7.71
N GLU A 47 3.43 -19.35 8.10
CA GLU A 47 2.40 -20.30 8.53
C GLU A 47 1.78 -19.90 9.87
N GLU A 48 2.61 -19.56 10.86
CA GLU A 48 2.12 -19.07 12.17
C GLU A 48 1.28 -17.80 12.02
N ALA A 49 1.73 -16.86 11.18
CA ALA A 49 0.99 -15.63 10.94
C ALA A 49 -0.32 -15.89 10.18
N ALA A 50 -0.31 -16.76 9.17
CA ALA A 50 -1.52 -17.12 8.44
C ALA A 50 -2.56 -17.78 9.36
N ALA A 51 -2.13 -18.74 10.19
CA ALA A 51 -2.99 -19.40 11.17
C ALA A 51 -3.56 -18.42 12.20
N ARG A 52 -2.74 -17.50 12.73
CA ARG A 52 -3.16 -16.54 13.77
C ARG A 52 -4.26 -15.57 13.30
N TYR A 53 -4.24 -15.21 12.02
CA TYR A 53 -5.23 -14.31 11.43
C TYR A 53 -6.29 -15.05 10.60
N SER A 54 -6.32 -16.39 10.66
CA SER A 54 -7.25 -17.24 9.91
C SER A 54 -7.25 -16.97 8.39
N ILE A 55 -6.07 -16.73 7.83
CA ILE A 55 -5.90 -16.44 6.40
C ILE A 55 -5.54 -17.74 5.67
N PRO A 56 -6.40 -18.24 4.77
CA PRO A 56 -6.12 -19.46 4.01
C PRO A 56 -5.03 -19.23 2.96
N VAL A 57 -4.32 -20.30 2.60
CA VAL A 57 -3.18 -20.24 1.68
C VAL A 57 -3.62 -19.77 0.28
N GLU A 58 -4.81 -20.17 -0.13
CA GLU A 58 -5.45 -19.81 -1.40
C GLU A 58 -5.56 -18.29 -1.53
N ALA A 59 -6.04 -17.60 -0.48
CA ALA A 59 -6.15 -16.15 -0.46
C ALA A 59 -4.77 -15.46 -0.58
N ILE A 60 -3.71 -16.05 -0.01
CA ILE A 60 -2.35 -15.52 -0.13
C ILE A 60 -1.85 -15.62 -1.58
N VAL A 61 -2.16 -16.74 -2.26
CA VAL A 61 -1.80 -16.96 -3.66
C VAL A 61 -2.57 -16.01 -4.57
N GLU A 62 -3.87 -15.85 -4.37
CA GLU A 62 -4.70 -14.90 -5.11
C GLU A 62 -4.20 -13.46 -4.96
N GLU A 63 -3.95 -13.02 -3.73
CA GLU A 63 -3.45 -11.68 -3.45
C GLU A 63 -2.04 -11.44 -4.04
N ARG A 64 -1.20 -12.49 -4.05
CA ARG A 64 0.10 -12.44 -4.74
C ARG A 64 -0.11 -12.22 -6.24
N ASN A 65 -1.02 -12.94 -6.88
CA ASN A 65 -1.24 -12.87 -8.32
C ASN A 65 -1.86 -11.52 -8.72
N ARG A 66 -2.85 -11.05 -7.95
CA ARG A 66 -3.49 -9.74 -8.14
C ARG A 66 -2.48 -8.60 -8.16
N ASN A 67 -1.57 -8.57 -7.19
CA ASN A 67 -0.56 -7.51 -7.10
C ASN A 67 0.73 -7.77 -7.89
N GLY A 68 1.01 -9.02 -8.26
CA GLY A 68 2.12 -9.37 -9.17
C GLY A 68 1.91 -8.75 -10.55
N ASN A 69 0.66 -8.77 -11.05
CA ASN A 69 0.29 -8.11 -12.30
C ASN A 69 0.19 -6.59 -12.19
N ALA A 70 -0.22 -6.06 -11.03
CA ALA A 70 -0.31 -4.61 -10.83
C ALA A 70 1.06 -3.91 -10.82
N HIS A 71 2.12 -4.57 -10.35
CA HIS A 71 3.46 -3.98 -10.33
C HIS A 71 4.15 -3.96 -11.70
N SER A 72 3.71 -4.79 -12.66
CA SER A 72 4.12 -4.65 -14.06
C SER A 72 3.45 -3.47 -14.78
N SER A 73 2.30 -2.97 -14.31
CA SER A 73 1.62 -1.81 -14.92
C SER A 73 2.05 -0.46 -14.32
N GLU A 74 2.72 -0.45 -13.16
CA GLU A 74 3.11 0.78 -12.46
C GLU A 74 4.57 1.22 -12.69
N VAL A 75 5.31 0.53 -13.56
CA VAL A 75 6.63 1.02 -14.01
C VAL A 75 6.42 1.79 -15.32
N ARG A 76 6.42 3.13 -15.18
CA ARG A 76 6.36 4.19 -16.21
C ARG A 76 4.97 4.71 -16.55
N SER A 77 4.38 5.42 -15.60
CA SER A 77 3.76 6.70 -15.97
C SER A 77 4.17 7.77 -14.97
N THR A 78 5.45 8.13 -15.00
CA THR A 78 5.84 9.54 -14.83
C THR A 78 5.31 10.31 -16.04
N GLY A 79 3.99 10.36 -16.17
CA GLY A 79 3.31 11.27 -17.08
C GLY A 79 3.59 12.66 -16.56
N LYS A 80 4.53 13.35 -17.22
CA LYS A 80 4.68 14.80 -17.09
C LYS A 80 3.27 15.37 -17.16
N ARG A 81 2.82 16.08 -16.11
CA ARG A 81 1.58 16.85 -16.15
C ARG A 81 1.61 17.64 -17.47
N PRO A 82 0.65 17.47 -18.40
CA PRO A 82 0.57 18.39 -19.51
C PRO A 82 0.30 19.76 -18.90
N ALA A 83 1.24 20.70 -19.08
CA ALA A 83 0.97 22.09 -18.84
C ALA A 83 -0.20 22.44 -19.76
N SER A 84 -1.35 22.77 -19.16
CA SER A 84 -2.52 23.23 -19.90
C SER A 84 -2.13 24.55 -20.58
N THR A 85 -1.73 24.49 -21.84
CA THR A 85 -1.83 25.64 -22.73
C THR A 85 -3.31 25.77 -23.08
N ASP A 86 -4.02 26.55 -22.27
CA ASP A 86 -5.30 27.10 -22.69
C ASP A 86 -5.19 28.62 -22.69
N ASN A 87 -5.21 29.16 -23.90
CA ASN A 87 -5.34 30.58 -24.17
C ASN A 87 -6.77 30.99 -23.81
N SER A 88 -6.95 31.85 -22.82
CA SER A 88 -7.66 33.15 -22.97
C SER A 88 -8.13 33.75 -21.64
N ALA A 89 -8.09 35.08 -21.63
CA ALA A 89 -8.90 36.01 -20.85
C ALA A 89 -8.45 36.37 -19.41
N GLU A 90 -7.93 37.60 -19.31
CA GLU A 90 -8.10 38.60 -18.24
C GLU A 90 -7.84 38.23 -16.77
N GLY A 91 -6.67 38.66 -16.29
CA GLY A 91 -6.36 38.97 -14.89
C GLY A 91 -5.23 40.02 -14.85
N PRO A 92 -5.22 40.98 -13.91
CA PRO A 92 -4.78 42.34 -14.18
C PRO A 92 -3.26 42.52 -14.31
N SER A 93 -2.92 43.38 -15.27
CA SER A 93 -1.62 44.01 -15.50
C SER A 93 -1.04 44.64 -14.23
N ALA A 94 0.14 44.18 -13.80
CA ALA A 94 1.07 44.98 -13.03
C ALA A 94 2.41 45.01 -13.79
N LYS A 95 2.57 46.08 -14.58
CA LYS A 95 3.85 46.44 -15.18
C LYS A 95 4.83 46.89 -14.10
N THR A 96 6.05 46.38 -14.27
CA THR A 96 7.36 47.01 -14.02
C THR A 96 7.77 47.36 -12.58
N ALA A 97 8.93 46.82 -12.17
CA ALA A 97 10.18 47.59 -12.20
C ALA A 97 11.39 46.70 -11.84
N LYS A 98 12.26 46.37 -12.79
CA LYS A 98 13.71 46.20 -12.55
C LYS A 98 14.52 46.54 -13.82
N HIS A 99 15.30 47.60 -13.67
CA HIS A 99 16.45 48.10 -14.44
C HIS A 99 16.25 48.60 -15.88
#